data_AF-A0A1N6LHC9-F1
#
_entry.id   AF-A0A1N6LHC9-F1
#
_cell.length_a   1.000
_cell.length_b   1.000
_cell.length_c   1.000
_cell.angle_alpha   90.00
_cell.angle_beta   90.00
_cell.angle_gamma   90.00
#
_symmetry.space_group_name_H-M   'P 1'
#
loop_
_entity.id
_entity.type
_entity.pdbx_description
1 polymer ?
#
loop_
_entity_poly.entity_id
_entity_poly.type
_entity_poly.pdbx_seq_one_letter_code
_entity_poly.pdbx_strand_id
1 'polypeptide(L)'
;MSEFSSIRLPVALHALASDAIVSDALDGEQFAARQVEFIKDLFGYVAYLRERSRATPVADAFLATFVNLLEALELNAPGEAQACAVQLQQIIPVIFPGSTVFANSIAPHAVTPAIETDGAE
;
A
#
# COMPACT_ATOMS: atom_id res chain seq x y z
N MET A 1 22.75 -12.86 -8.67
CA MET A 1 22.83 -11.40 -8.89
C MET A 1 21.48 -10.85 -8.45
N SER A 2 21.44 -10.07 -7.37
CA SER A 2 20.16 -9.58 -6.81
C SER A 2 19.46 -8.67 -7.81
N GLU A 3 18.20 -8.96 -8.10
CA GLU A 3 17.40 -8.30 -9.14
C GLU A 3 16.97 -6.87 -8.77
N PHE A 4 17.37 -6.36 -7.60
CA PHE A 4 17.06 -5.01 -7.14
C PHE A 4 18.32 -4.30 -6.63
N SER A 5 19.12 -3.73 -7.53
CA SER A 5 20.22 -2.82 -7.15
C SER A 5 19.72 -1.43 -6.77
N SER A 6 18.52 -1.08 -7.23
CA SER A 6 17.88 0.21 -6.98
C SER A 6 16.36 0.09 -7.04
N ILE A 7 15.67 0.93 -6.27
CA ILE A 7 14.21 1.11 -6.31
C ILE A 7 13.88 2.53 -6.76
N ARG A 8 12.78 2.67 -7.48
CA ARG A 8 12.17 3.96 -7.82
C ARG A 8 11.43 4.51 -6.61
N LEU A 9 11.62 5.79 -6.32
CA LEU A 9 10.89 6.46 -5.26
C LEU A 9 9.57 7.05 -5.77
N PRO A 10 8.56 7.22 -4.89
CA PRO A 10 7.33 7.94 -5.20
C PRO A 10 7.59 9.37 -5.67
N VAL A 11 6.69 9.90 -6.52
CA VAL A 11 6.83 11.26 -7.10
C VAL A 11 6.95 12.32 -6.02
N ALA A 12 6.24 12.16 -4.90
CA ALA A 12 6.30 13.07 -3.76
C ALA A 12 7.72 13.22 -3.17
N LEU A 13 8.62 12.26 -3.42
CA LEU A 13 9.99 12.24 -2.91
C LEU A 13 11.04 12.57 -3.98
N HIS A 14 10.65 12.77 -5.25
CA HIS A 14 11.58 13.02 -6.36
C HIS A 14 12.41 14.30 -6.19
N ALA A 15 11.91 15.28 -5.43
CA ALA A 15 12.67 16.47 -5.06
C ALA A 15 13.92 16.14 -4.22
N LEU A 16 13.94 14.99 -3.54
CA LEU A 16 15.06 14.49 -2.76
C LEU A 16 15.90 13.50 -3.57
N ALA A 17 15.25 12.53 -4.21
CA ALA A 17 15.87 11.57 -5.14
C ALA A 17 14.80 10.87 -5.99
N SER A 18 15.10 10.56 -7.25
CA SER A 18 14.23 9.76 -8.11
C SER A 18 14.30 8.27 -7.82
N ASP A 19 15.49 7.79 -7.44
CA ASP A 19 15.82 6.40 -7.18
C ASP A 19 16.64 6.27 -5.89
N ALA A 20 16.54 5.12 -5.23
CA ALA A 20 17.33 4.78 -4.06
C ALA A 20 18.04 3.43 -4.27
N ILE A 21 19.28 3.33 -3.80
CA ILE A 21 20.02 2.08 -3.80
C ILE A 21 19.41 1.16 -2.73
N VAL A 22 19.09 -0.07 -3.10
CA VAL A 22 18.57 -1.05 -2.14
C VAL A 22 19.72 -1.49 -1.25
N SER A 23 19.47 -1.56 0.05
CA SER A 23 20.43 -2.11 1.01
C SER A 23 20.68 -3.60 0.71
N ASP A 24 21.78 -4.14 1.25
CA ASP A 24 22.01 -5.58 1.24
C ASP A 24 20.81 -6.34 1.81
N ALA A 25 20.64 -7.60 1.40
CA ALA A 25 19.55 -8.45 1.86
C ALA A 25 19.54 -8.51 3.40
N LEU A 26 18.39 -8.18 3.99
CA LEU A 26 18.19 -8.21 5.43
C LEU A 26 17.55 -9.53 5.84
N ASP A 27 17.96 -10.06 7.00
CA ASP A 27 17.21 -11.10 7.68
C ASP A 27 15.97 -10.54 8.41
N GLY A 28 15.15 -11.42 8.97
CA GLY A 28 13.91 -11.03 9.65
C GLY A 28 14.12 -10.17 10.90
N GLU A 29 15.19 -10.38 11.65
CA GLU A 29 15.49 -9.60 12.86
C GLU A 29 15.98 -8.20 12.50
N GLN A 30 16.86 -8.12 11.51
CA GLN A 30 17.34 -6.85 10.95
C GLN A 30 16.17 -6.04 10.37
N PHE A 31 15.28 -6.68 9.62
CA PHE A 31 14.09 -6.02 9.08
C PHE A 31 13.17 -5.51 10.19
N ALA A 32 12.91 -6.31 11.22
CA ALA A 32 12.10 -5.90 12.37
C ALA A 32 12.72 -4.70 13.12
N ALA A 33 14.04 -4.70 13.31
CA ALA A 33 14.73 -3.56 13.91
C ALA A 33 14.58 -2.28 13.06
N ARG A 34 14.66 -2.38 11.73
CA ARG A 34 14.43 -1.24 10.82
C ARG A 34 12.99 -0.75 10.85
N GLN A 35 12.01 -1.64 11.01
CA GLN A 35 10.62 -1.24 11.18
C GLN A 35 10.41 -0.42 12.46
N VAL A 36 11.07 -0.79 13.57
CA VAL A 36 10.99 0.00 14.82
C VAL A 36 11.53 1.41 14.63
N GLU A 37 12.68 1.56 13.97
CA GLU A 37 13.25 2.89 13.69
C GLU A 37 12.36 3.71 12.74
N PHE A 38 11.82 3.08 11.69
CA PHE A 38 10.85 3.73 10.81
C PHE A 38 9.60 4.24 11.56
N ILE A 39 9.06 3.45 12.48
CA ILE A 39 7.91 3.85 13.30
C ILE A 39 8.28 5.03 14.22
N LYS A 40 9.47 5.02 14.82
CA LYS A 40 9.96 6.16 15.63
C LYS A 40 10.02 7.44 14.80
N ASP A 41 10.60 7.38 13.60
CA ASP A 41 10.71 8.54 12.70
C ASP A 41 9.33 9.08 12.31
N LEU A 42 8.38 8.18 12.01
CA LEU A 42 6.99 8.56 11.73
C LEU A 42 6.36 9.33 12.90
N PHE A 43 6.54 8.86 14.14
CA PHE A 43 6.04 9.56 15.32
C PHE A 43 6.79 10.87 15.61
N GLY A 44 8.06 10.98 15.21
CA GLY A 44 8.81 12.25 15.17
C GLY A 44 8.15 13.26 14.24
N TYR A 45 7.77 12.83 13.03
CA TYR A 45 7.04 13.71 12.09
C TYR A 45 5.64 14.10 12.60
N VAL A 46 4.94 13.20 13.28
CA VAL A 46 3.68 13.52 13.96
C VAL A 46 3.87 14.64 15.00
N ALA A 47 4.96 14.60 15.79
CA ALA A 47 5.26 15.66 16.75
C ALA A 47 5.46 17.01 16.06
N TYR A 48 6.23 17.04 14.96
CA TYR A 48 6.41 18.22 14.12
C TYR A 48 5.09 18.78 13.55
N LEU A 49 4.15 17.91 13.13
CA LEU A 49 2.84 18.35 12.64
C LEU A 49 1.95 18.90 13.75
N ARG A 50 2.05 18.34 14.97
CA ARG A 50 1.35 18.87 16.16
C ARG A 50 1.83 20.27 16.51
N GLU A 51 3.13 20.50 16.49
CA GLU A 51 3.71 21.84 16.72
C GLU A 51 3.19 22.88 15.71
N ARG A 52 2.83 22.43 14.50
CA ARG A 52 2.20 23.26 13.46
C ARG A 52 0.68 23.35 13.56
N SER A 53 0.08 22.89 14.66
CA SER A 53 -1.37 22.95 14.88
C SER A 53 -2.19 22.30 13.77
N ARG A 54 -1.67 21.25 13.14
CA ARG A 54 -2.48 20.42 12.22
C ARG A 54 -3.64 19.79 12.99
N ALA A 55 -4.81 19.74 12.36
CA ALA A 55 -6.02 19.21 12.99
C ALA A 55 -5.93 17.70 13.26
N THR A 56 -5.34 16.94 12.34
CA THR A 56 -5.27 15.47 12.39
C THR A 56 -3.84 14.95 12.13
N PRO A 57 -2.86 15.34 12.95
CA PRO A 57 -1.43 15.14 12.65
C PRO A 57 -1.04 13.66 12.54
N VAL A 58 -1.68 12.79 13.30
CA VAL A 58 -1.47 11.33 13.21
C VAL A 58 -2.01 10.81 11.87
N ALA A 59 -3.26 11.12 11.55
CA ALA A 59 -3.87 10.66 10.30
C ALA A 59 -3.12 11.19 9.07
N ASP A 60 -2.73 12.47 9.09
CA ASP A 60 -1.97 13.12 8.02
C ASP A 60 -0.63 12.40 7.76
N ALA A 61 0.13 12.10 8.83
CA ALA A 61 1.42 11.43 8.72
C ALA A 61 1.31 9.99 8.23
N PHE A 62 0.39 9.22 8.82
CA PHE A 62 0.18 7.81 8.45
C PHE A 62 -0.36 7.70 7.02
N LEU A 63 -1.32 8.54 6.63
CA LEU A 63 -1.89 8.51 5.28
C LEU A 63 -0.82 8.83 4.22
N ALA A 64 -0.04 9.89 4.40
CA ALA A 64 1.05 10.23 3.49
C ALA A 64 2.07 9.08 3.37
N THR A 65 2.37 8.43 4.50
CA THR A 65 3.28 7.27 4.55
C THR A 65 2.72 6.07 3.79
N PHE A 66 1.45 5.72 4.00
CA PHE A 66 0.79 4.62 3.29
C PHE A 66 0.74 4.87 1.79
N VAL A 67 0.38 6.08 1.35
CA VAL A 67 0.37 6.44 -0.07
C VAL A 67 1.75 6.25 -0.69
N ASN A 68 2.80 6.77 -0.05
CA ASN A 68 4.18 6.61 -0.54
C ASN A 68 4.61 5.13 -0.62
N LEU A 69 4.25 4.30 0.36
CA LEU A 69 4.58 2.87 0.34
C LEU A 69 3.86 2.13 -0.80
N LEU A 70 2.58 2.44 -1.04
CA LEU A 70 1.79 1.83 -2.11
C LEU A 70 2.26 2.28 -3.49
N GLU A 71 2.60 3.57 -3.67
CA GLU A 71 3.20 4.07 -4.90
C GLU A 71 4.56 3.40 -5.16
N ALA A 72 5.41 3.27 -4.13
CA ALA A 72 6.69 2.57 -4.27
C ALA A 72 6.49 1.10 -4.67
N LEU A 73 5.48 0.41 -4.13
CA LEU A 73 5.14 -0.95 -4.52
C LEU A 73 4.73 -1.04 -6.00
N GLU A 74 3.79 -0.20 -6.44
CA GLU A 74 3.33 -0.18 -7.84
C GLU A 74 4.48 0.15 -8.81
N LEU A 75 5.35 1.09 -8.44
CA LEU A 75 6.49 1.49 -9.26
C LEU A 75 7.57 0.43 -9.39
N ASN A 76 7.71 -0.48 -8.43
CA ASN A 76 8.84 -1.44 -8.40
C ASN A 76 8.41 -2.89 -8.60
N ALA A 77 7.15 -3.24 -8.31
CA ALA A 77 6.61 -4.59 -8.44
C ALA A 77 5.11 -4.57 -8.84
N PRO A 78 4.75 -4.00 -10.01
CA PRO A 78 3.35 -3.84 -10.41
C PRO A 78 2.59 -5.18 -10.51
N GLY A 79 3.28 -6.27 -10.86
CA GLY A 79 2.70 -7.61 -10.89
C GLY A 79 2.27 -8.14 -9.51
N GLU A 80 2.96 -7.71 -8.45
CA GLU A 80 2.65 -8.10 -7.06
C GLU A 80 1.80 -7.06 -6.32
N ALA A 81 1.79 -5.80 -6.79
CA ALA A 81 1.02 -4.72 -6.21
C ALA A 81 -0.47 -5.06 -6.10
N GLN A 82 -1.04 -5.69 -7.13
CA GLN A 82 -2.43 -6.13 -7.12
C GLN A 82 -2.68 -7.20 -6.04
N ALA A 83 -1.77 -8.16 -5.86
CA ALA A 83 -1.90 -9.18 -4.82
C ALA A 83 -1.82 -8.56 -3.42
N CYS A 84 -0.91 -7.60 -3.22
CA CYS A 84 -0.81 -6.84 -1.97
C CYS A 84 -2.10 -6.06 -1.68
N ALA A 85 -2.67 -5.38 -2.69
CA ALA A 85 -3.91 -4.65 -2.54
C ALA A 85 -5.06 -5.55 -2.05
N VAL A 86 -5.23 -6.73 -2.64
CA VAL A 86 -6.24 -7.71 -2.21
C VAL A 86 -6.03 -8.15 -0.75
N GLN A 87 -4.78 -8.40 -0.35
CA GLN A 87 -4.48 -8.75 1.04
C GLN A 87 -4.78 -7.61 2.01
N LEU A 88 -4.44 -6.36 1.66
CA LEU A 88 -4.76 -5.19 2.47
C LEU A 88 -6.27 -5.00 2.64
N GLN A 89 -7.06 -5.24 1.59
CA GLN A 89 -8.53 -5.20 1.66
C GLN A 89 -9.10 -6.21 2.68
N GLN A 90 -8.46 -7.37 2.82
CA GLN A 90 -8.85 -8.39 3.78
C GLN A 90 -8.41 -8.06 5.21
N ILE A 91 -7.23 -7.45 5.36
CA ILE A 91 -6.63 -7.14 6.67
C ILE A 91 -7.27 -5.91 7.32
N ILE A 92 -7.58 -4.86 6.54
CA ILE A 92 -8.07 -3.59 7.09
C ILE A 92 -9.35 -3.75 7.94
N PRO A 93 -10.38 -4.51 7.53
CA PRO A 93 -11.56 -4.74 8.37
C PRO A 93 -11.27 -5.50 9.66
N VAL A 94 -10.23 -6.33 9.68
CA VAL A 94 -9.80 -7.08 10.88
C VAL A 94 -9.11 -6.16 11.88
N ILE A 95 -8.25 -5.26 11.41
CA ILE A 95 -7.53 -4.30 12.26
C ILE A 95 -8.45 -3.16 12.72
N PHE A 96 -9.40 -2.74 11.87
CA PHE A 96 -10.34 -1.65 12.14
C PHE A 96 -11.79 -2.13 12.01
N PRO A 97 -12.33 -2.82 13.03
CA PRO A 97 -13.72 -3.28 13.01
C PRO A 97 -14.69 -2.11 12.80
N GLY A 98 -15.54 -2.19 11.78
CA GLY A 98 -16.49 -1.12 11.42
C GLY A 98 -16.01 -0.19 10.29
N SER A 99 -14.79 -0.37 9.78
CA SER A 99 -14.34 0.28 8.54
C SER A 99 -15.12 -0.25 7.33
N THR A 100 -15.78 0.63 6.57
CA THR A 100 -16.51 0.28 5.33
C THR A 100 -15.65 0.42 4.06
N VAL A 101 -14.34 0.60 4.21
CA VAL A 101 -13.41 1.07 3.16
C VAL A 101 -13.39 0.19 1.90
N PHE A 102 -13.89 -1.05 1.94
CA PHE A 102 -13.92 -1.96 0.78
C PHE A 102 -15.27 -2.64 0.50
N ALA A 103 -16.38 -2.07 0.97
CA ALA A 103 -17.70 -2.73 0.84
C ALA A 103 -18.25 -2.81 -0.61
N ASN A 104 -17.60 -2.23 -1.61
CA ASN A 104 -18.04 -2.32 -3.01
C ASN A 104 -16.88 -2.69 -3.95
N SER A 105 -16.77 -3.97 -4.31
CA SER A 105 -16.53 -4.42 -5.70
C SER A 105 -16.25 -5.93 -5.77
N ILE A 106 -17.26 -6.76 -5.46
CA ILE A 106 -17.38 -8.08 -6.10
C ILE A 106 -18.87 -8.30 -6.39
N ALA A 107 -19.39 -7.67 -7.44
CA ALA A 107 -20.51 -8.26 -8.15
C ALA A 107 -19.89 -9.16 -9.22
N PRO A 108 -20.04 -10.50 -9.15
CA PRO A 108 -19.71 -11.32 -10.30
C PRO A 108 -20.60 -10.86 -11.45
N HIS A 109 -20.00 -10.58 -12.61
CA HIS A 109 -20.73 -10.44 -13.86
C HIS A 109 -21.58 -11.71 -14.03
N ALA A 110 -22.88 -11.59 -13.77
CA ALA A 110 -23.83 -12.61 -14.17
C ALA A 110 -23.83 -12.58 -15.70
N VAL A 111 -23.06 -13.48 -16.30
CA VAL A 111 -23.22 -13.85 -17.70
C VAL A 111 -24.57 -14.54 -17.77
N THR A 112 -25.59 -13.81 -18.22
CA THR A 112 -26.89 -14.39 -18.58
C THR A 112 -26.66 -15.36 -19.72
N PRO A 113 -26.94 -16.68 -19.59
CA PRO A 113 -26.93 -17.55 -20.75
C PRO A 113 -28.13 -17.17 -21.62
N ALA A 114 -27.86 -16.87 -22.90
CA ALA A 114 -28.89 -16.78 -23.91
C ALA A 114 -29.58 -18.16 -24.00
N ILE A 115 -30.89 -18.18 -23.78
CA ILE A 115 -31.71 -19.36 -24.02
C ILE A 115 -31.83 -19.47 -25.55
N GLU A 116 -31.06 -20.36 -26.16
CA GLU A 116 -31.37 -20.90 -27.48
C GLU A 116 -32.63 -21.76 -27.33
N THR A 117 -33.78 -21.21 -27.68
CA THR A 117 -34.95 -22.03 -27.99
C THR A 117 -34.76 -22.60 -29.39
N ASP A 118 -34.12 -23.77 -29.45
CA ASP A 118 -34.31 -24.70 -30.56
C ASP A 118 -35.70 -25.32 -30.41
N GLY A 119 -36.51 -25.14 -31.45
CA GLY A 119 -37.90 -25.57 -31.51
C GLY A 119 -38.21 -25.95 -32.95
N ALA A 120 -37.86 -27.19 -33.27
CA ALA A 120 -38.20 -27.88 -34.50
C ALA A 120 -39.70 -28.21 -34.58
N GLU A 121 -40.13 -28.37 -35.83
CA GLU A 121 -41.41 -28.90 -36.39
C GLU A 121 -42.53 -27.89 -36.71
#